data_AF-A0A2N5VIH6-F1
#
_entry.id   AF-A0A2N5VIH6-F1
#
_cell.length_a   1.000
_cell.length_b   1.000
_cell.length_c   1.000
_cell.angle_alpha   90.00
_cell.angle_beta   90.00
_cell.angle_gamma   90.00
#
_symmetry.space_group_name_H-M   'P 1'
#
loop_
_entity.id
_entity.type
_entity.pdbx_description
1 polymer ?
#
loop_
_entity_poly.entity_id
_entity_poly.type
_entity_poly.pdbx_seq_one_letter_code
_entity_poly.pdbx_strand_id
1 'polypeptide(L)' 'MRVELALWDLILADYAERNAVNTASLTSSEIQDIILGMEFQAPLIQTQQMAEMEKTAEQANQVTTTPNSNHKCAR' A
#
# COMPACT_ATOMS: atom_id res chain seq x y z
N MET A 1 -7.77 -6.60 -33.48
CA MET A 1 -7.36 -6.60 -32.07
C MET A 1 -7.99 -5.52 -31.18
N ARG A 2 -8.81 -4.57 -31.69
CA ARG A 2 -9.36 -3.48 -30.84
C ARG A 2 -10.25 -3.98 -29.68
N VAL A 3 -10.99 -5.07 -29.89
CA VAL A 3 -11.88 -5.65 -28.86
C VAL A 3 -11.09 -6.37 -27.76
N GLU A 4 -10.01 -7.06 -28.12
CA GLU A 4 -9.15 -7.77 -27.17
C GLU A 4 -8.47 -6.80 -26.20
N LEU A 5 -7.90 -5.70 -26.71
CA LEU A 5 -7.33 -4.64 -25.90
C LEU A 5 -8.38 -4.01 -24.96
N ALA A 6 -9.59 -3.74 -25.46
CA ALA A 6 -10.67 -3.18 -24.64
C ALA A 6 -11.11 -4.14 -23.52
N LEU A 7 -11.09 -5.46 -23.76
CA LEU A 7 -11.38 -6.45 -22.74
C LEU A 7 -10.27 -6.54 -21.70
N TRP A 8 -9.00 -6.44 -22.13
CA TRP A 8 -7.86 -6.42 -21.21
C TRP A 8 -7.91 -5.21 -20.29
N ASP A 9 -8.18 -4.02 -20.84
CA ASP A 9 -8.33 -2.79 -20.07
C ASP A 9 -9.48 -2.89 -19.06
N LEU A 10 -10.61 -3.49 -19.45
CA LEU A 10 -11.77 -3.68 -18.58
C LEU A 10 -11.47 -4.62 -17.41
N ILE A 11 -10.79 -5.73 -17.64
CA ILE A 11 -10.40 -6.70 -16.60
C ILE A 11 -9.43 -6.04 -15.61
N LEU A 12 -8.42 -5.33 -16.12
CA LEU A 12 -7.43 -4.67 -15.27
C LEU A 12 -8.05 -3.53 -14.44
N ALA A 13 -9.00 -2.78 -14.99
CA ALA A 13 -9.72 -1.74 -14.27
C ALA A 13 -10.56 -2.32 -13.11
N ASP A 14 -11.32 -3.38 -13.35
CA ASP A 14 -12.13 -4.05 -12.31
C ASP A 14 -11.24 -4.66 -11.22
N TYR A 15 -10.11 -5.27 -11.60
CA TYR A 15 -9.13 -5.80 -10.64
C TYR A 15 -8.52 -4.70 -9.75
N ALA A 16 -8.12 -3.58 -10.35
CA ALA A 16 -7.53 -2.44 -9.66
C ALA A 16 -8.51 -1.83 -8.63
N GLU A 17 -9.79 -1.70 -9.00
CA GLU A 17 -10.84 -1.17 -8.13
C GLU A 17 -11.12 -2.11 -6.95
N ARG A 18 -11.27 -3.42 -7.21
CA ARG A 18 -11.58 -4.42 -6.16
C ARG A 18 -10.48 -4.55 -5.10
N ASN A 19 -9.23 -4.39 -5.51
CA ASN A 19 -8.07 -4.63 -4.65
C ASN A 19 -7.40 -3.33 -4.19
N ALA A 20 -7.90 -2.17 -4.59
CA ALA A 20 -7.28 -0.85 -4.34
C ALA A 20 -5.81 -0.79 -4.79
N VAL A 21 -5.50 -1.37 -5.96
CA VAL A 21 -4.15 -1.44 -6.54
C VAL A 21 -4.06 -0.55 -7.77
N ASN A 22 -2.92 0.13 -7.96
CA ASN A 22 -2.66 0.90 -9.17
C ASN A 22 -2.15 0.00 -10.30
N THR A 23 -2.81 0.02 -11.47
CA THR A 23 -2.40 -0.75 -12.65
C THR A 23 -0.99 -0.39 -13.14
N ALA A 24 -0.56 0.86 -12.96
CA ALA A 24 0.78 1.32 -13.35
C ALA A 24 1.91 0.70 -12.49
N SER A 25 1.57 0.13 -11.34
CA SER A 25 2.52 -0.55 -10.45
C SER A 25 2.70 -2.03 -10.79
N LEU A 26 1.87 -2.59 -11.67
CA LEU A 26 1.92 -3.99 -12.07
C LEU A 26 2.97 -4.22 -13.16
N THR A 27 3.73 -5.30 -13.01
CA THR A 27 4.65 -5.81 -14.02
C THR A 27 3.90 -6.56 -15.13
N SER A 28 4.56 -6.76 -16.28
CA SER A 28 3.94 -7.48 -17.41
C SER A 28 3.53 -8.92 -17.05
N SER A 29 4.29 -9.58 -16.17
CA SER A 29 3.96 -10.95 -15.72
C SER A 29 2.72 -10.95 -14.83
N GLU A 30 2.59 -9.97 -13.92
CA GLU A 30 1.41 -9.86 -13.05
C GLU A 30 0.14 -9.55 -13.84
N ILE A 31 0.24 -8.66 -14.84
CA ILE A 31 -0.87 -8.38 -15.75
C ILE A 31 -1.30 -9.65 -16.49
N GLN A 32 -0.35 -10.46 -16.96
CA GLN A 32 -0.64 -11.72 -17.65
C GLN A 32 -1.32 -12.73 -16.72
N ASP A 33 -0.84 -12.86 -15.49
CA ASP A 33 -1.41 -13.79 -14.50
C ASP A 33 -2.86 -13.42 -14.13
N ILE A 34 -3.16 -12.12 -13.97
CA ILE A 34 -4.51 -11.60 -13.73
C ILE A 34 -5.45 -11.92 -14.90
N ILE A 35 -5.02 -11.68 -16.14
CA ILE A 35 -5.85 -11.92 -17.34
C ILE A 35 -6.09 -13.42 -17.57
N LEU A 36 -5.09 -14.26 -17.28
CA LEU A 36 -5.19 -15.71 -17.44
C LEU A 36 -5.99 -16.39 -16.32
N GLY A 37 -6.39 -15.65 -15.28
CA GLY A 37 -7.14 -16.19 -14.15
C GLY A 37 -6.32 -17.17 -13.31
N MET A 38 -4.99 -17.03 -13.33
CA MET A 38 -4.12 -17.74 -12.39
C MET A 38 -4.35 -17.15 -11.01
N GLU A 39 -4.53 -18.01 -10.01
CA GLU A 39 -4.93 -17.61 -8.67
C GLU A 39 -3.83 -16.75 -8.03
N PHE A 40 -3.96 -15.43 -8.18
CA PHE A 40 -3.11 -14.44 -7.54
C PHE A 40 -3.50 -14.37 -6.06
N GLN A 41 -2.90 -15.24 -5.26
CA GLN A 41 -2.77 -15.02 -3.83
C GLN A 41 -1.94 -13.74 -3.68
N ALA A 42 -2.60 -12.59 -3.50
CA ALA A 42 -1.98 -11.28 -3.46
C ALA A 42 -0.66 -11.31 -2.68
N PRO A 43 0.50 -11.07 -3.31
CA PRO A 43 1.77 -11.15 -2.63
C PRO A 43 1.92 -9.91 -1.76
N LEU A 44 1.94 -10.11 -0.43
CA LEU A 44 2.71 -9.41 0.63
C LEU A 44 2.68 -7.87 0.76
N ILE A 45 2.16 -7.11 -0.21
CA ILE A 45 2.19 -5.64 -0.19
C ILE A 45 1.30 -5.11 0.93
N GLN A 46 0.14 -5.74 1.17
CA GLN A 46 -0.81 -5.32 2.19
C GLN A 46 -0.25 -5.51 3.61
N THR A 47 0.46 -6.61 3.88
CA THR A 47 1.07 -6.85 5.21
C THR A 47 2.27 -5.96 5.49
N GLN A 48 3.09 -5.63 4.49
CA GLN A 48 4.27 -4.77 4.68
C GLN A 48 3.89 -3.28 4.81
N GLN A 49 2.99 -2.79 3.97
CA GLN A 49 2.62 -1.37 3.98
C GLN A 49 1.81 -0.99 5.23
N MET A 50 0.96 -1.90 5.75
CA MET A 50 0.26 -1.67 7.01
C MET A 50 1.21 -1.67 8.22
N ALA A 51 2.22 -2.55 8.23
CA ALA A 51 3.21 -2.61 9.31
C ALA A 51 4.16 -1.39 9.36
N GLU A 52 4.46 -0.75 8.22
CA GLU A 52 5.22 0.50 8.18
C GLU A 52 4.39 1.73 8.56
N MET A 53 3.10 1.75 8.20
CA MET A 53 2.18 2.82 8.59
C MET A 53 1.90 2.81 10.11
N GLU A 54 1.77 1.64 10.74
CA GLU A 54 1.54 1.52 12.19
C GLU A 54 2.75 2.02 13.02
N LYS A 55 3.98 1.68 12.60
CA LYS A 55 5.21 2.17 13.26
C LYS A 55 5.37 3.69 13.22
N THR A 56 4.89 4.34 12.15
CA THR A 56 4.97 5.80 12.00
C THR A 56 3.97 6.51 12.91
N ALA A 57 2.80 5.90 13.16
CA ALA A 57 1.78 6.43 14.08
C ALA A 57 2.20 6.31 15.56
N GLU A 58 2.90 5.24 15.95
CA GLU A 58 3.40 5.04 17.33
C GLU A 58 4.51 6.03 17.72
N GLN A 59 5.33 6.48 16.77
CA GLN A 59 6.39 7.47 17.03
C GLN A 59 5.85 8.90 17.19
N ALA A 60 4.74 9.24 16.51
CA ALA A 60 4.11 10.55 16.63
C ALA A 60 3.35 10.72 17.97
N ASN A 61 2.87 9.63 18.57
CA ASN A 61 2.04 9.69 19.78
C ASN A 61 2.85 9.74 21.11
N GLN A 62 4.18 9.57 21.07
CA GLN A 62 5.03 9.60 22.27
C GLN A 62 5.74 10.95 22.52
N VAL A 63 5.63 11.93 21.61
CA VAL A 63 6.37 13.21 21.74
C VAL A 63 5.55 14.33 22.39
N THR A 64 4.26 14.13 22.70
CA THR A 64 3.42 15.21 23.26
C THR A 64 2.76 14.86 24.59
N THR A 65 3.53 14.31 25.53
CA THR A 65 3.17 14.39 26.96
C THR A 65 4.40 14.13 27.81
N THR A 66 5.03 15.18 28.35
CA THR A 66 5.06 15.40 29.81
C THR A 66 5.79 16.70 30.21
N PRO A 67 5.43 17.26 31.39
CA PRO A 67 5.52 18.67 31.73
C PRO A 67 6.78 19.03 32.56
N ASN A 68 6.94 20.33 32.79
CA ASN A 68 7.61 21.01 33.91
C ASN A 68 8.55 20.20 34.85
N SER A 69 9.74 20.75 35.13
CA SER A 69 10.14 21.24 36.46
C SER A 69 11.65 21.51 36.54
N ASN A 70 11.99 22.78 36.74
CA ASN A 70 13.04 23.31 37.63
C ASN A 70 14.39 22.57 37.71
N HIS A 71 15.44 23.14 37.11
CA HIS A 71 16.82 23.05 37.65
C HIS A 71 17.48 24.44 37.64
N LYS A 72 17.60 25.03 38.83
CA LYS A 72 18.60 26.07 39.16
C LYS A 72 19.99 25.42 39.11
N CYS A 73 20.94 25.99 38.37
CA CYS A 73 22.40 26.02 38.65
C CYS A 73 23.08 26.71 37.44
N ALA A 74 24.00 27.68 37.50
CA ALA A 74 24.55 28.57 38.52
C ALA A 74 25.11 29.78 37.75
N ARG A 75 25.16 30.94 38.41
CA ARG A 75 25.88 32.15 37.98
C ARG A 75 27.08 32.34 38.89
#